data_AF-A0A519QWX0-F1
#
_entry.id   AF-A0A519QWX0-F1
#
_cell.length_a   1.000
_cell.length_b   1.000
_cell.length_c   1.000
_cell.angle_alpha   90.00
_cell.angle_beta   90.00
_cell.angle_gamma   90.00
#
_symmetry.space_group_name_H-M   'P 1'
#
loop_
_entity.id
_entity.type
_entity.pdbx_description
1 polymer ?
#
loop_
_entity_poly.entity_id
_entity_poly.type
_entity_poly.pdbx_seq_one_letter_code
_entity_poly.pdbx_strand_id
1 'polypeptide(L)' 'MYTREEASKLRQAFWTAFGQYMSPIPSAEGVKQNWINYKTGLKDVYFRMQADHEKASISIDISQKDIEIQEIFY' A
#
# COMPACT_ATOMS: atom_id res chain seq x y z
N MET A 1 17.34 -18.88 -8.58
CA MET A 1 15.95 -18.62 -8.13
C MET A 1 15.90 -18.82 -6.63
N TYR A 2 15.29 -17.91 -5.87
CA TYR A 2 15.09 -18.10 -4.44
C TYR A 2 14.05 -19.19 -4.17
N THR A 3 14.21 -19.92 -3.07
CA THR A 3 13.14 -20.76 -2.53
C THR A 3 11.94 -19.92 -2.10
N ARG A 4 10.76 -20.54 -1.97
CA ARG A 4 9.55 -19.85 -1.49
C ARG A 4 9.75 -19.19 -0.12
N GLU A 5 10.50 -19.86 0.76
CA GLU A 5 10.79 -19.35 2.10
C GLU A 5 11.72 -18.13 2.08
N GLU A 6 12.80 -18.18 1.30
CA GLU A 6 13.73 -17.06 1.14
C GLU A 6 13.05 -15.83 0.54
N ALA A 7 12.23 -16.03 -0.49
CA ALA A 7 11.46 -14.94 -1.10
C ALA A 7 10.47 -14.32 -0.10
N SER A 8 9.86 -15.14 0.77
CA SER A 8 8.98 -14.65 1.84
C SER A 8 9.73 -13.82 2.88
N LYS A 9 10.87 -14.33 3.36
CA LYS A 9 11.74 -13.61 4.31
C LYS A 9 12.24 -12.30 3.73
N LEU A 10 12.63 -12.27 2.45
CA LEU A 10 13.08 -11.06 1.77
C LEU A 10 11.96 -10.01 1.73
N ARG A 11 10.73 -10.39 1.34
CA ARG A 11 9.58 -9.48 1.34
C ARG A 11 9.29 -8.94 2.75
N GLN A 12 9.32 -9.80 3.76
CA GLN A 12 9.11 -9.38 5.14
C GLN A 12 10.18 -8.38 5.61
N ALA A 13 11.45 -8.66 5.32
CA ALA A 13 12.56 -7.78 5.65
C ALA A 13 12.43 -6.42 4.94
N PHE A 14 12.08 -6.44 3.66
CA PHE A 14 11.84 -5.22 2.89
C PHE A 14 10.75 -4.35 3.51
N TRP A 15 9.56 -4.90 3.77
CA TRP A 15 8.44 -4.13 4.34
C TRP A 15 8.74 -3.63 5.76
N THR A 16 9.50 -4.40 6.55
CA THR A 16 9.94 -3.98 7.89
C THR A 16 10.87 -2.78 7.81
N ALA A 17 11.91 -2.86 6.96
CA ALA A 17 12.85 -1.76 6.76
C ALA A 17 12.17 -0.52 6.17
N PHE A 18 11.28 -0.71 5.20
CA PHE A 18 10.49 0.37 4.59
C PHE A 18 9.61 1.08 5.62
N GLY A 19 8.90 0.33 6.48
CA GLY A 19 8.06 0.91 7.53
C GLY A 19 8.86 1.77 8.53
N GLN A 20 10.07 1.32 8.89
CA GLN A 20 10.97 2.09 9.75
C GLN A 20 11.48 3.37 9.05
N TYR A 21 11.87 3.25 7.79
CA TYR A 21 12.36 4.36 6.97
C TYR A 21 11.30 5.46 6.77
N MET A 22 10.04 5.07 6.60
CA MET A 22 8.92 5.99 6.37
C MET A 22 8.28 6.53 7.65
N SER A 23 8.58 5.95 8.82
CA SER A 23 8.06 6.37 10.13
C SER A 23 8.15 7.89 10.43
N PRO A 24 9.23 8.62 10.06
CA PRO A 24 9.33 10.06 10.30
C PRO A 24 8.57 10.92 9.26
N ILE A 25 8.08 10.34 8.17
CA ILE A 25 7.38 11.09 7.12
C ILE A 25 5.90 11.23 7.53
N PRO A 26 5.40 12.46 7.76
CA PRO A 26 4.01 12.68 8.15
C PRO A 26 3.08 12.54 6.94
N SER A 27 1.79 12.29 7.21
CA SER A 27 0.75 12.36 6.17
C SER A 27 0.55 13.80 5.68
N ALA A 28 -0.32 13.98 4.68
CA ALA A 28 -0.73 15.29 4.20
C ALA A 28 -1.33 16.19 5.32
N GLU A 29 -1.87 15.58 6.37
CA GLU A 29 -2.45 16.27 7.53
C GLU A 29 -1.42 16.53 8.65
N GLY A 30 -0.15 16.19 8.44
CA GLY A 30 0.91 16.39 9.43
C GLY A 30 0.94 15.36 10.56
N VAL A 31 0.10 14.33 10.52
CA VAL A 31 0.03 13.29 11.55
C VAL A 31 0.93 12.10 11.23
N LYS A 32 1.40 11.40 12.27
CA LYS A 32 2.16 10.16 12.11
C LYS A 32 1.29 9.11 11.43
N GLN A 33 1.80 8.53 10.34
CA GLN A 33 1.03 7.63 9.52
C GLN A 33 1.76 6.30 9.29
N ASN A 34 1.00 5.20 9.32
CA ASN A 34 1.49 3.93 8.81
C ASN A 34 1.31 3.94 7.29
N TRP A 35 2.42 4.06 6.55
CA TRP A 35 2.39 4.12 5.09
C TRP A 35 2.02 2.78 4.44
N ILE A 36 2.39 1.66 5.06
CA ILE A 36 2.04 0.32 4.59
C ILE A 36 0.53 0.09 4.75
N ASN A 37 -0.05 0.61 5.83
CA ASN A 37 -1.49 0.55 6.13
C ASN A 37 -2.08 1.95 6.17
N TYR A 38 -1.94 2.71 5.08
CA TYR A 38 -2.42 4.08 5.02
C TYR A 38 -3.95 4.11 5.06
N LYS A 39 -4.51 4.77 6.08
CA LYS A 39 -5.96 4.94 6.23
C LYS A 39 -6.36 6.24 5.54
N THR A 40 -7.02 6.13 4.40
CA THR A 40 -7.58 7.28 3.65
C THR A 40 -8.74 7.96 4.37
N GLY A 41 -9.41 7.26 5.30
CA GLY A 41 -10.67 7.73 5.91
C GLY A 41 -11.88 7.64 4.97
N LEU A 42 -11.65 7.29 3.70
CA LEU A 42 -12.68 7.16 2.68
C LEU A 42 -13.03 5.69 2.49
N LYS A 43 -14.33 5.38 2.51
CA LYS A 43 -14.82 4.03 2.24
C LYS A 43 -14.44 3.63 0.81
N ASP A 44 -13.98 2.40 0.65
CA ASP A 44 -13.60 1.78 -0.62
C ASP A 44 -12.47 2.50 -1.39
N VAL A 45 -11.69 3.38 -0.75
CA VAL A 45 -10.49 4.02 -1.31
C VAL A 45 -9.26 3.61 -0.52
N TYR A 46 -8.24 3.09 -1.19
CA TYR A 46 -7.07 2.50 -0.56
C TYR A 46 -5.78 3.06 -1.16
N PHE A 47 -4.82 3.46 -0.32
CA PHE A 47 -3.44 3.61 -0.78
C PHE A 47 -2.77 2.24 -0.75
N ARG A 48 -2.38 1.73 -1.92
CA ARG A 48 -1.68 0.46 -2.05
C ARG A 48 -0.26 0.67 -2.50
N MET A 49 0.64 0.04 -1.77
CA MET A 49 2.06 -0.02 -2.12
C MET A 49 2.35 -1.46 -2.52
N GLN A 50 2.85 -1.64 -3.73
CA GLN A 50 3.24 -2.95 -4.25
C GLN A 50 4.70 -2.89 -4.65
N ALA A 51 5.47 -3.89 -4.23
CA ALA A 51 6.84 -4.07 -4.64
C ALA A 51 7.04 -5.54 -4.96
N ASP A 52 7.40 -5.81 -6.20
CA ASP A 52 7.79 -7.13 -6.69
C ASP A 52 9.26 -7.10 -7.14
N HIS A 53 9.68 -8.15 -7.84
CA HIS A 53 11.07 -8.27 -8.30
C HIS A 53 11.40 -7.39 -9.52
N GLU A 54 10.39 -6.87 -10.21
CA GLU A 54 10.53 -6.10 -11.45
C GLU A 54 10.22 -4.62 -11.25
N LYS A 55 9.23 -4.31 -10.39
CA LYS A 55 8.75 -2.95 -10.18
C LYS A 55 8.28 -2.71 -8.75
N ALA A 56 8.31 -1.43 -8.38
CA ALA A 56 7.61 -0.90 -7.23
C ALA A 56 6.61 0.16 -7.69
N SER A 57 5.39 0.11 -7.18
CA SER A 57 4.32 1.05 -7.50
C SER A 57 3.57 1.48 -6.25
N ILE A 58 3.05 2.70 -6.30
CA ILE A 58 2.11 3.24 -5.33
C ILE A 58 0.87 3.65 -6.11
N SER A 59 -0.30 3.17 -5.70
CA SER A 59 -1.58 3.48 -6.32
C SER A 59 -2.61 3.91 -5.30
N ILE A 60 -3.58 4.68 -5.76
CA ILE A 60 -4.83 4.93 -5.05
C ILE A 60 -5.87 4.04 -5.74
N ASP A 61 -6.25 2.97 -5.06
CA ASP A 61 -7.23 2.01 -5.54
C ASP A 61 -8.62 2.41 -5.04
N ILE A 62 -9.52 2.69 -5.96
CA ILE A 62 -10.94 2.92 -5.68
C ILE A 62 -11.65 1.60 -6.02
N SER A 63 -12.08 0.85 -5.01
CA SER A 63 -12.69 -0.48 -5.14
C SER A 63 -14.14 -0.45 -4.67
N GLN A 64 -14.93 0.42 -5.29
CA GLN A 64 -16.35 0.57 -4.98
C GLN A 64 -17.09 -0.73 -5.25
N LYS A 65 -17.77 -1.32 -4.26
CA LYS A 65 -18.47 -2.61 -4.43
C LYS A 65 -19.84 -2.48 -5.08
N ASP A 66 -20.40 -1.28 -5.05
CA ASP A 66 -21.71 -1.00 -5.60
C ASP A 66 -21.62 -0.80 -7.12
N ILE A 67 -22.32 -1.65 -7.86
CA ILE A 67 -22.33 -1.64 -9.32
C ILE A 67 -22.93 -0.33 -9.85
N GLU A 68 -23.99 0.18 -9.21
CA GLU A 68 -24.64 1.42 -9.65
C GLU A 68 -23.70 2.62 -9.54
N ILE A 69 -22.80 2.60 -8.54
CA ILE A 69 -21.83 3.68 -8.37
C ILE A 69 -20.58 3.46 -9.24
N GLN A 70 -20.21 2.21 -9.57
CA GLN A 70 -19.17 1.94 -10.56
C GLN A 70 -19.51 2.53 -11.93
N GLU A 71 -20.79 2.48 -12.34
CA GLU A 71 -21.30 3.07 -13.59
C GLU A 71 -21.17 4.60 -13.65
N ILE A 72 -20.89 5.28 -12.53
CA ILE A 72 -20.65 6.74 -12.51
C ILE A 72 -19.20 7.09 -12.90
N PHE A 73 -18.26 6.14 -12.77
CA PHE A 73 -16.84 6.35 -13.02
C PHE A 73 -16.34 5.83 -14.37
N TYR A 74 -17.21 5.18 -15.17
CA TYR A 74 -16.93 4.61 -16.50
C TYR A 74 -18.02 4.99 -17.50
#